data_AF-M7ZVB2-F1
#
_entry.id   AF-M7ZVB2-F1
#
_cell.length_a   1.000
_cell.length_b   1.000
_cell.length_c   1.000
_cell.angle_alpha   90.00
_cell.angle_beta   90.00
_cell.angle_gamma   90.00
#
_symmetry.space_group_name_H-M   'P 1'
#
loop_
_entity.id
_entity.type
_entity.pdbx_description
1 polymer ?
#
loop_
_entity_poly.entity_id
_entity_poly.type
_entity_poly.pdbx_seq_one_letter_code
_entity_poly.pdbx_strand_id
1 'polypeptide(L)'
;MVFEPEETKSLVYLRATLYETLRLYPPAHMERKTVVTDDIMPSGHEVHAGDAIFISLYSMGRMESLWGKDCLDFNPNRWLLEGSN
;
A
#
# COMPACT_ATOMS: atom_id res chain seq x y z
N MET A 1 -8.81 15.87 -24.56
CA MET A 1 -9.12 16.48 -23.25
C MET A 1 -7.95 16.16 -22.35
N VAL A 2 -7.23 17.17 -21.89
CA VAL A 2 -6.06 17.03 -21.00
C VAL A 2 -6.38 17.89 -19.77
N PHE A 3 -6.19 17.32 -18.59
CA PHE A 3 -6.37 18.04 -17.33
C PHE A 3 -5.04 18.66 -16.91
N GLU A 4 -5.08 19.88 -16.40
CA GLU A 4 -3.94 20.51 -15.75
C GLU A 4 -3.76 19.96 -14.32
N PRO A 5 -2.52 19.86 -13.80
CA PRO A 5 -2.27 19.27 -12.48
C PRO A 5 -3.10 19.88 -11.34
N GLU A 6 -3.34 21.19 -11.37
CA GLU A 6 -4.14 21.90 -10.36
C GLU A 6 -5.61 21.44 -10.37
N GLU A 7 -6.17 21.11 -11.53
CA GLU A 7 -7.55 20.64 -11.66
C GLU A 7 -7.74 19.26 -11.01
N THR A 8 -6.68 18.46 -10.91
CA THR A 8 -6.75 17.12 -10.31
C THR A 8 -6.72 17.13 -8.78
N LYS A 9 -6.30 18.23 -8.16
CA LYS A 9 -6.16 18.33 -6.70
C LYS A 9 -7.50 18.25 -5.96
N SER A 10 -8.55 18.79 -6.56
CA SER A 10 -9.91 18.76 -6.00
C SER A 10 -10.62 17.43 -6.20
N LEU A 11 -10.09 16.53 -7.05
CA LEU A 11 -10.68 15.22 -7.36
C LEU A 11 -10.36 14.20 -6.26
N VAL A 12 -10.78 14.48 -5.03
CA VAL A 12 -10.49 13.68 -3.83
C VAL A 12 -10.97 12.24 -3.98
N TYR A 13 -12.14 12.04 -4.59
CA TYR A 13 -12.68 10.69 -4.82
C TYR A 13 -11.87 9.92 -5.85
N LEU A 14 -11.42 10.56 -6.94
CA LEU A 14 -10.55 9.93 -7.94
C LEU A 14 -9.23 9.45 -7.29
N ARG A 15 -8.63 10.28 -6.45
CA ARG A 15 -7.42 9.91 -5.70
C ARG A 15 -7.68 8.73 -4.77
N ALA A 16 -8.81 8.74 -4.05
CA ALA A 16 -9.22 7.64 -3.18
C ALA A 16 -9.42 6.33 -3.95
N THR A 17 -10.09 6.39 -5.11
CA THR A 17 -10.26 5.26 -6.02
C THR A 17 -8.89 4.73 -6.48
N LEU A 18 -7.98 5.61 -6.88
CA LEU A 18 -6.64 5.22 -7.33
C LEU A 18 -5.86 4.49 -6.22
N TYR A 19 -5.87 5.02 -5.00
CA TYR A 19 -5.20 4.37 -3.86
C TYR A 19 -5.82 3.02 -3.52
N GLU A 20 -7.14 2.90 -3.56
CA GLU A 20 -7.80 1.63 -3.33
C GLU A 20 -7.50 0.60 -4.42
N THR A 21 -7.39 1.04 -5.68
CA THR A 21 -6.96 0.20 -6.79
C THR A 21 -5.52 -0.27 -6.57
N LEU A 22 -4.59 0.62 -6.20
CA LEU A 22 -3.19 0.26 -5.96
C LEU A 22 -3.01 -0.67 -4.76
N ARG A 23 -3.86 -0.55 -3.73
CA ARG A 23 -3.87 -1.46 -2.57
C ARG A 23 -4.19 -2.89 -2.99
N LEU A 24 -5.25 -3.08 -3.78
CA LEU A 24 -5.68 -4.40 -4.22
C LEU A 24 -4.87 -4.91 -5.42
N TYR A 25 -4.44 -4.03 -6.30
CA TYR A 25 -3.77 -4.36 -7.57
C TYR A 25 -2.51 -3.52 -7.74
N PRO A 26 -1.48 -3.74 -6.90
CA PRO A 26 -0.23 -3.02 -7.03
C PRO A 26 0.47 -3.39 -8.35
N PRO A 27 1.12 -2.43 -9.05
CA PRO A 27 1.88 -2.71 -10.27
C PRO A 27 2.99 -3.73 -10.06
N ALA A 28 3.63 -3.70 -8.89
CA ALA A 28 4.55 -4.73 -8.41
C ALA A 28 3.91 -5.47 -7.24
N HIS A 29 3.58 -6.75 -7.44
CA HIS A 29 2.92 -7.56 -6.41
C HIS A 29 3.90 -7.99 -5.29
N MET A 30 5.20 -7.97 -5.57
CA MET A 30 6.25 -8.36 -4.65
C MET A 30 7.47 -7.46 -4.78
N GLU A 31 7.93 -6.95 -3.65
CA GLU A 31 9.14 -6.15 -3.53
C GLU A 31 10.28 -7.00 -2.96
N ARG A 32 11.47 -6.87 -3.53
CA ARG A 32 12.67 -7.54 -3.04
C ARG A 32 13.63 -6.50 -2.45
N LYS A 33 14.08 -6.74 -1.22
CA LYS A 33 15.14 -5.98 -0.56
C LYS A 33 16.33 -6.90 -0.31
N THR A 34 17.53 -6.32 -0.36
CA THR A 34 18.76 -7.01 0.03
C THR A 34 19.29 -6.38 1.29
N VAL A 35 19.61 -7.21 2.27
CA VAL A 35 20.16 -6.78 3.55
C VAL A 35 21.60 -6.32 3.32
N VAL A 36 21.89 -5.08 3.71
CA VAL A 36 23.23 -4.47 3.51
C VAL A 36 24.16 -4.80 4.67
N THR A 37 23.62 -4.97 5.87
CA THR A 37 24.35 -5.26 7.11
C THR A 37 23.44 -6.06 8.02
N ASP A 38 24.04 -6.95 8.82
CA ASP A 38 23.33 -7.76 9.82
C ASP A 38 22.44 -6.89 10.72
N ASP A 39 21.21 -7.35 10.97
CA ASP A 39 20.20 -6.62 11.73
C ASP A 39 19.19 -7.58 12.37
N ILE A 40 18.36 -7.06 13.29
CA ILE A 40 17.26 -7.78 13.93
C ILE A 40 15.95 -7.09 13.58
N MET A 41 15.08 -7.79 12.86
CA MET A 41 13.76 -7.29 12.47
C MET A 41 12.90 -7.02 13.71
N PRO A 42 11.88 -6.13 13.65
CA PRO A 42 10.96 -5.88 14.77
C PRO A 42 10.23 -7.13 15.31
N SER A 43 10.18 -8.21 14.51
CA SER A 43 9.65 -9.51 14.91
C SER A 43 10.62 -10.36 15.73
N GLY A 44 11.87 -9.91 15.91
CA GLY A 44 12.97 -10.65 16.55
C GLY A 44 13.76 -11.57 15.61
N HIS A 45 13.46 -11.59 14.31
CA HIS A 45 14.23 -12.39 13.34
C HIS A 45 15.56 -11.72 13.02
N GLU A 46 16.65 -12.47 13.18
CA GLU A 46 17.99 -12.06 12.73
C GLU A 46 18.09 -12.19 11.21
N VAL A 47 18.70 -11.20 10.57
CA VAL A 47 18.99 -11.18 9.14
C VAL A 47 20.46 -10.85 8.91
N HIS A 48 21.08 -11.43 7.90
CA HIS A 48 22.50 -11.25 7.61
C HIS A 48 22.72 -10.48 6.31
N ALA A 49 23.86 -9.80 6.21
CA ALA A 49 24.28 -9.13 4.99
C ALA A 49 24.24 -10.08 3.79
N GLY A 50 23.54 -9.66 2.72
CA GLY A 50 23.32 -10.44 1.52
C GLY A 50 21.99 -11.18 1.45
N ASP A 51 21.26 -11.33 2.58
CA ASP A 51 19.95 -11.96 2.59
C ASP A 51 18.95 -11.19 1.72
N ALA A 52 18.04 -11.94 1.10
CA ALA A 52 16.95 -11.39 0.30
C ALA A 52 15.63 -11.44 1.09
N ILE A 53 15.06 -10.27 1.36
CA ILE A 53 13.75 -10.13 1.99
C ILE A 53 12.72 -9.88 0.90
N PHE A 54 11.66 -10.70 0.88
CA PHE A 54 10.54 -10.55 -0.04
C PHE A 54 9.32 -10.01 0.70
N ILE A 55 8.75 -8.93 0.19
CA ILE A 55 7.58 -8.26 0.74
C ILE A 55 6.44 -8.41 -0.25
N SER A 56 5.44 -9.23 0.08
CA SER A 56 4.25 -9.41 -0.76
C SER A 56 3.26 -8.27 -0.54
N LEU A 57 3.38 -7.21 -1.35
CA LEU A 57 2.44 -6.08 -1.34
C LEU A 57 1.00 -6.55 -1.63
N TYR A 58 0.85 -7.51 -2.55
CA TYR A 58 -0.45 -8.06 -2.91
C TYR A 58 -1.15 -8.75 -1.73
N SER A 59 -0.41 -9.54 -0.95
CA SER A 59 -0.94 -10.20 0.25
C SER A 59 -1.23 -9.19 1.34
N MET A 60 -0.29 -8.28 1.63
CA MET A 60 -0.45 -7.23 2.65
C MET A 60 -1.65 -6.33 2.38
N GLY A 61 -1.92 -6.03 1.11
CA GLY A 61 -3.11 -5.30 0.69
C GLY A 61 -4.42 -5.99 1.08
N ARG A 62 -4.44 -7.30 1.37
CA ARG A 62 -5.63 -8.11 1.68
C ARG A 62 -5.62 -8.72 3.09
N MET A 63 -4.70 -8.29 3.95
CA MET A 63 -4.62 -8.82 5.31
C MET A 63 -5.67 -8.16 6.21
N GLU A 64 -6.54 -8.97 6.82
CA GLU A 64 -7.54 -8.50 7.79
C GLU A 64 -6.89 -7.77 8.98
N SER A 65 -5.71 -8.21 9.42
CA SER A 65 -4.97 -7.54 10.51
C SER A 65 -4.51 -6.12 10.19
N LEU A 66 -4.40 -5.77 8.90
CA LEU A 66 -4.01 -4.43 8.45
C LEU A 66 -5.22 -3.59 8.02
N TRP A 67 -6.23 -4.21 7.41
CA TRP A 67 -7.31 -3.49 6.72
C TRP A 67 -8.71 -3.75 7.30
N GLY A 68 -8.85 -4.63 8.28
CA GLY A 68 -10.14 -5.00 8.86
C GLY A 68 -10.91 -6.03 8.03
N LYS A 69 -12.18 -6.27 8.41
CA LYS A 69 -13.02 -7.33 7.82
C LYS A 69 -13.35 -7.10 6.34
N ASP A 70 -13.36 -5.84 5.91
CA ASP A 70 -13.62 -5.43 4.53
C ASP A 70 -12.31 -5.36 3.70
N CYS A 71 -11.23 -6.02 4.15
CA CYS A 71 -9.93 -6.01 3.47
C CYS A 71 -9.97 -6.54 2.02
N LEU A 72 -10.95 -7.37 1.67
CA LEU A 72 -11.13 -7.89 0.30
C LEU A 72 -12.04 -7.00 -0.55
N ASP A 73 -12.77 -6.07 0.07
CA ASP A 73 -13.73 -5.21 -0.61
C ASP A 73 -13.02 -4.01 -1.23
N PHE A 74 -13.49 -3.59 -2.40
CA PHE A 74 -13.06 -2.34 -3.03
C PHE A 74 -13.87 -1.19 -2.42
N ASN A 75 -13.26 -0.44 -1.48
CA ASN A 75 -13.92 0.64 -0.76
C ASN A 75 -13.06 1.93 -0.78
N PRO A 76 -13.21 2.79 -1.81
CA PRO A 76 -12.51 4.07 -1.87
C PRO A 76 -12.79 4.99 -0.68
N ASN A 77 -13.95 4.87 -0.03
CA ASN A 77 -14.33 5.74 1.09
C ASN A 77 -13.37 5.61 2.29
N ARG A 78 -12.60 4.50 2.40
CA ARG A 78 -11.60 4.36 3.47
C ARG A 78 -10.50 5.41 3.44
N TRP A 79 -10.27 6.02 2.28
CA TRP A 79 -9.25 7.05 2.06
C TRP A 79 -9.81 8.47 2.19
N LEU A 80 -11.11 8.60 2.44
CA LEU A 80 -11.78 9.87 2.68
C LEU A 80 -11.81 10.10 4.20
N LEU A 81 -11.26 11.22 4.65
CA LEU A 81 -11.39 11.64 6.04
C LEU A 81 -12.82 12.15 6.27
N GLU A 82 -13.47 11.70 7.35
CA GLU A 82 -14.67 12.37 7.85
C GLU A 82 -14.31 13.84 8.17
N GLY A 83 -14.93 14.78 7.45
CA GLY A 83 -14.71 16.21 7.62
C GLY A 83 -13.98 16.93 6.48
N SER A 84 -13.68 16.25 5.36
CA SER A 84 -13.25 16.93 4.12
C SER A 84 -14.45 17.49 3.34
N ASN A 85 -15.10 18.50 3.93
CA ASN A 85 -15.97 19.46 3.23
C ASN A 85 -15.24 20.79 3.06
#